data_AF-A0A2V9JNX0-F1
#
_entry.id   AF-A0A2V9JNX0-F1
#
_cell.length_a   1.000
_cell.length_b   1.000
_cell.length_c   1.000
_cell.angle_alpha   90.00
_cell.angle_beta   90.00
_cell.angle_gamma   90.00
#
_symmetry.space_group_name_H-M   'P 1'
#
loop_
_entity.id
_entity.type
_entity.pdbx_description
1 polymer ?
#
loop_
_entity_poly.entity_id
_entity_poly.type
_entity_poly.pdbx_seq_one_letter_code
_entity_poly.pdbx_strand_id
1 'polypeptide(L)'
;ERIAAAGWRDFYEGELGRRIADYVGGLGGVVTRKDMAGFQARVTEPYTIAYRNASVHGAILPNGALSTLQILNMLDCFEPARDSAALYWHRLAEVLKLAWRDRLLYLGDPGFARVPVERLLAKDYAAGRVETLRQFPRHVDRMEPPLQNAAPQGTLHVSTADAAGNLVSVTISHGGFFGSCLTVPGTGITLGHGMCRFDPHPGLPNSVGARKRPLNNVAPLLVRLPERDVALGLRGGRRIVSVSAQLAARVVDDGASAAAASAAPRIHVQAKEPGEVADSLARSIREELAAMGHELRAVPDLVVGAHGAEVLKGERRVRGGGNGVARTAS
;
A
#
# COMPACT_ATOMS: atom_id res chain seq x y z
N GLU A 1 23.90 -1.57 -18.46
CA GLU A 1 24.77 -0.93 -19.47
C GLU A 1 23.98 -0.18 -20.55
N ARG A 2 23.17 -0.85 -21.38
CA ARG A 2 22.45 -0.21 -22.49
C ARG A 2 21.61 1.01 -22.11
N ILE A 3 20.79 0.91 -21.07
CA ILE A 3 19.97 2.04 -20.58
C ILE A 3 20.84 3.20 -20.08
N ALA A 4 22.00 2.91 -19.49
CA ALA A 4 22.92 3.96 -19.02
C ALA A 4 23.60 4.70 -20.18
N ALA A 5 23.91 4.00 -21.28
CA ALA A 5 24.53 4.59 -22.47
C ALA A 5 23.53 5.28 -23.41
N ALA A 6 22.38 4.65 -23.68
CA ALA A 6 21.39 5.12 -24.65
C ALA A 6 20.26 5.97 -24.01
N GLY A 7 20.21 6.03 -22.67
CA GLY A 7 19.15 6.69 -21.92
C GLY A 7 17.89 5.83 -21.75
N TRP A 8 17.02 6.27 -20.84
CA TRP A 8 15.78 5.55 -20.49
C TRP A 8 14.80 5.41 -21.66
N ARG A 9 14.85 6.32 -22.66
CA ARG A 9 13.97 6.29 -23.83
C ARG A 9 14.15 5.01 -24.65
N ASP A 10 15.34 4.43 -24.69
CA ASP A 10 15.58 3.19 -25.43
C ASP A 10 14.73 2.01 -24.91
N PHE A 11 14.36 2.02 -23.62
CA PHE A 11 13.46 1.04 -23.02
C PHE A 11 12.04 1.08 -23.62
N TYR A 12 11.58 2.24 -24.08
CA TYR A 12 10.21 2.47 -24.54
C TYR A 12 10.12 2.70 -26.05
N GLU A 13 10.98 3.58 -26.57
CA GLU A 13 10.97 4.07 -27.95
C GLU A 13 12.05 3.41 -28.82
N GLY A 14 13.04 2.76 -28.19
CA GLY A 14 14.19 2.17 -28.87
C GLY A 14 14.11 0.66 -29.03
N GLU A 15 15.29 0.05 -29.12
CA GLU A 15 15.46 -1.37 -29.44
C GLU A 15 15.01 -2.28 -28.29
N LEU A 16 15.13 -1.86 -27.03
CA LEU A 16 14.57 -2.63 -25.91
C LEU A 16 13.04 -2.63 -25.99
N GLY A 17 12.42 -1.48 -26.25
CA GLY A 17 10.97 -1.37 -26.44
C GLY A 17 10.47 -2.27 -27.57
N ARG A 18 11.19 -2.29 -28.69
CA ARG A 18 10.93 -3.19 -29.82
C ARG A 18 11.00 -4.66 -29.42
N ARG A 19 12.09 -5.09 -28.78
CA ARG A 19 12.31 -6.49 -28.36
C ARG A 19 11.26 -6.96 -27.35
N ILE A 20 10.86 -6.10 -26.42
CA ILE A 20 9.79 -6.38 -25.46
C ILE A 20 8.47 -6.63 -26.20
N ALA A 21 8.05 -5.70 -27.06
CA ALA A 21 6.79 -5.81 -27.79
C ALA A 21 6.76 -7.03 -28.72
N ASP A 22 7.84 -7.28 -29.47
CA ASP A 22 7.93 -8.40 -30.40
C ASP A 22 7.90 -9.75 -29.66
N TYR A 23 8.61 -9.85 -28.52
CA TYR A 23 8.59 -11.05 -27.69
C TYR A 23 7.21 -11.32 -27.10
N VAL A 24 6.54 -10.30 -26.55
CA VAL A 24 5.17 -10.45 -26.01
C VAL A 24 4.19 -10.80 -27.13
N GLY A 25 4.29 -10.15 -28.30
CA GLY A 25 3.45 -10.43 -29.46
C GLY A 25 3.64 -11.85 -30.00
N GLY A 26 4.88 -12.35 -30.04
CA GLY A 26 5.18 -13.73 -30.44
C GLY A 26 4.57 -14.80 -29.52
N LEU A 27 4.25 -14.44 -28.28
CA LEU A 27 3.54 -15.30 -27.31
C LEU A 27 2.00 -15.13 -27.37
N GLY A 28 1.47 -14.35 -28.32
CA GLY A 28 0.04 -14.03 -28.41
C GLY A 28 -0.42 -12.92 -27.44
N GLY A 29 0.52 -12.19 -26.83
CA GLY A 29 0.21 -11.03 -26.00
C GLY A 29 -0.15 -9.78 -26.80
N VAL A 30 -0.76 -8.81 -26.13
CA VAL A 30 -1.39 -7.63 -26.77
C VAL A 30 -0.55 -6.34 -26.71
N VAL A 31 0.65 -6.39 -26.11
CA VAL A 31 1.51 -5.21 -25.99
C VAL A 31 2.17 -4.91 -27.33
N THR A 32 1.90 -3.75 -27.90
CA THR A 32 2.48 -3.31 -29.17
C THR A 32 3.67 -2.37 -28.98
N ARG A 33 4.46 -2.18 -30.05
CA ARG A 33 5.51 -1.14 -30.08
C ARG A 33 4.95 0.26 -29.85
N LYS A 34 3.73 0.53 -30.33
CA LYS A 34 3.01 1.79 -30.10
C LYS A 34 2.63 1.96 -28.63
N ASP A 35 2.26 0.88 -27.95
CA ASP A 35 2.00 0.92 -26.51
C ASP A 35 3.26 1.24 -25.72
N MET A 36 4.38 0.60 -26.06
CA MET A 36 5.69 0.87 -25.46
C MET A 36 6.10 2.34 -25.64
N ALA A 37 6.12 2.84 -26.88
CA ALA A 37 6.50 4.22 -27.17
C ALA A 37 5.51 5.26 -26.62
N GLY A 38 4.24 4.88 -26.44
CA GLY A 38 3.20 5.75 -25.91
C GLY A 38 3.13 5.81 -24.39
N PHE A 39 4.05 5.19 -23.65
CA PHE A 39 4.09 5.24 -22.19
C PHE A 39 4.76 6.53 -21.71
N GLN A 40 4.18 7.16 -20.68
CA GLN A 40 4.80 8.30 -19.99
C GLN A 40 4.62 8.16 -18.47
N ALA A 41 5.70 8.41 -17.73
CA ALA A 41 5.62 8.59 -16.28
C ALA A 41 4.84 9.87 -15.96
N ARG A 42 4.05 9.84 -14.90
CA ARG A 42 3.28 11.00 -14.45
C ARG A 42 3.91 11.62 -13.21
N VAL A 43 4.14 12.92 -13.27
CA VAL A 43 4.47 13.75 -12.10
C VAL A 43 3.18 14.43 -11.67
N THR A 44 2.78 14.22 -10.41
CA THR A 44 1.49 14.69 -9.90
C THR A 44 1.63 15.11 -8.45
N GLU A 45 0.80 16.06 -8.03
CA GLU A 45 0.60 16.34 -6.61
C GLU A 45 0.09 15.08 -5.88
N PRO A 46 0.56 14.83 -4.64
CA PRO A 46 0.12 13.69 -3.86
C PRO A 46 -1.28 13.93 -3.28
N TYR A 47 -1.99 12.84 -2.98
CA TYR A 47 -3.10 12.94 -2.03
C TYR A 47 -2.55 13.31 -0.66
N THR A 48 -3.22 14.23 0.01
CA THR A 48 -2.77 14.79 1.30
C THR A 48 -3.94 14.86 2.26
N ILE A 49 -3.71 14.47 3.52
CA ILE A 49 -4.64 14.70 4.64
C ILE A 49 -3.89 15.33 5.82
N ALA A 50 -4.62 16.02 6.68
CA ALA A 50 -4.19 16.26 8.05
C ALA A 50 -4.59 15.04 8.90
N TYR A 51 -3.65 14.51 9.68
CA TYR A 51 -3.89 13.47 10.67
C TYR A 51 -3.24 13.92 11.98
N ARG A 52 -4.07 14.33 12.96
CA ARG A 52 -3.61 15.01 14.18
C ARG A 52 -2.70 16.21 13.87
N ASN A 53 -1.49 16.24 14.44
CA ASN A 53 -0.48 17.29 14.22
C ASN A 53 0.42 17.05 12.98
N ALA A 54 0.07 16.10 12.11
CA ALA A 54 0.86 15.73 10.94
C ALA A 54 0.12 15.97 9.62
N SER A 55 0.88 16.24 8.56
CA SER A 55 0.40 16.09 7.18
C SER A 55 0.90 14.77 6.61
N VAL A 56 0.00 13.95 6.08
CA VAL A 56 0.34 12.65 5.48
C VAL A 56 0.07 12.71 3.99
N HIS A 57 1.10 12.42 3.20
CA HIS A 57 1.09 12.45 1.74
C HIS A 57 1.25 11.05 1.17
N GLY A 58 0.51 10.75 0.10
CA GLY A 58 0.57 9.46 -0.57
C GLY A 58 0.31 9.55 -2.07
N ALA A 59 0.77 8.53 -2.80
CA ALA A 59 0.62 8.46 -4.25
C ALA A 59 -0.85 8.42 -4.70
N ILE A 60 -1.16 9.10 -5.80
CA ILE A 60 -2.52 9.17 -6.36
C ILE A 60 -3.01 7.80 -6.89
N LEU A 61 -4.29 7.71 -7.26
CA LEU A 61 -4.83 6.51 -7.91
C LEU A 61 -4.09 6.18 -9.24
N PRO A 62 -3.97 4.89 -9.59
CA PRO A 62 -4.63 3.73 -8.97
C PRO A 62 -3.78 3.02 -7.88
N ASN A 63 -2.95 3.77 -7.14
CA ASN A 63 -2.16 3.24 -6.03
C ASN A 63 -2.99 3.03 -4.75
N GLY A 64 -2.38 2.39 -3.74
CA GLY A 64 -3.00 2.03 -2.47
C GLY A 64 -3.22 3.18 -1.49
N ALA A 65 -2.55 4.33 -1.68
CA ALA A 65 -2.49 5.35 -0.65
C ALA A 65 -3.84 6.02 -0.34
N LEU A 66 -4.76 6.15 -1.30
CA LEU A 66 -6.11 6.70 -1.04
C LEU A 66 -6.81 5.95 0.10
N SER A 67 -6.78 4.62 0.06
CA SER A 67 -7.38 3.78 1.11
C SER A 67 -6.63 3.88 2.43
N THR A 68 -5.29 4.01 2.39
CA THR A 68 -4.47 4.23 3.59
C THR A 68 -4.79 5.56 4.28
N LEU A 69 -4.93 6.64 3.50
CA LEU A 69 -5.31 7.97 4.02
C LEU A 69 -6.75 7.97 4.55
N GLN A 70 -7.65 7.26 3.87
CA GLN A 70 -9.02 7.06 4.37
C GLN A 70 -9.05 6.36 5.73
N ILE A 71 -8.24 5.30 5.92
CA ILE A 71 -8.10 4.60 7.22
C ILE A 71 -7.65 5.59 8.30
N LEU A 72 -6.61 6.39 8.03
CA LEU A 72 -6.11 7.38 8.98
C LEU A 72 -7.19 8.42 9.34
N ASN A 73 -7.95 8.93 8.37
CA ASN A 73 -9.05 9.85 8.64
C ASN A 73 -10.12 9.25 9.56
N MET A 74 -10.46 7.97 9.41
CA MET A 74 -11.41 7.31 10.31
C MET A 74 -10.80 7.07 11.71
N LEU A 75 -9.51 6.73 11.80
CA LEU A 75 -8.83 6.59 13.09
C LEU A 75 -8.78 7.93 13.86
N ASP A 76 -8.67 9.05 13.15
CA ASP A 76 -8.65 10.41 13.70
C ASP A 76 -9.97 10.79 14.40
N CYS A 77 -11.07 10.07 14.13
CA CYS A 77 -12.36 10.29 14.80
C CYS A 77 -12.45 9.63 16.19
N PHE A 78 -11.44 8.87 16.59
CA PHE A 78 -11.36 8.23 17.91
C PHE A 78 -10.35 8.92 18.81
N GLU A 79 -10.64 8.94 20.11
CA GLU A 79 -9.65 9.25 21.12
C GLU A 79 -8.42 8.33 20.98
N PRO A 80 -7.19 8.86 21.09
CA PRO A 80 -5.98 8.05 21.03
C PRO A 80 -6.03 6.88 21.99
N ALA A 81 -5.66 5.70 21.51
CA ALA A 81 -5.48 4.51 22.33
C ALA A 81 -4.10 3.94 22.00
N ARG A 82 -3.35 3.54 23.03
CA ARG A 82 -2.05 2.90 22.85
C ARG A 82 -2.23 1.52 22.22
N ASP A 83 -1.28 1.10 21.39
CA ASP A 83 -1.31 -0.23 20.78
C ASP A 83 -1.08 -1.38 21.78
N SER A 84 -0.79 -1.07 23.05
CA SER A 84 -0.82 -2.02 24.17
C SER A 84 -2.23 -2.36 24.65
N ALA A 85 -3.28 -1.68 24.19
CA ALA A 85 -4.67 -1.91 24.59
C ALA A 85 -5.47 -2.60 23.48
N ALA A 86 -6.30 -3.59 23.81
CA ALA A 86 -7.15 -4.28 22.83
C ALA A 86 -8.12 -3.33 22.10
N LEU A 87 -8.55 -2.25 22.75
CA LEU A 87 -9.40 -1.22 22.16
C LEU A 87 -8.80 -0.58 20.90
N TYR A 88 -7.48 -0.36 20.86
CA TYR A 88 -6.79 0.15 19.67
C TYR A 88 -6.97 -0.82 18.49
N TRP A 89 -6.72 -2.10 18.73
CA TRP A 89 -6.79 -3.15 17.71
C TRP A 89 -8.21 -3.41 17.23
N HIS A 90 -9.19 -3.36 18.14
CA HIS A 90 -10.61 -3.47 17.80
C HIS A 90 -11.03 -2.35 16.85
N ARG A 91 -10.77 -1.09 17.22
CA ARG A 91 -11.09 0.08 16.37
C ARG A 91 -10.41 -0.01 15.02
N LEU A 92 -9.14 -0.40 15.00
CA LEU A 92 -8.39 -0.58 13.76
C LEU A 92 -9.01 -1.68 12.89
N ALA A 93 -9.36 -2.84 13.45
CA ALA A 93 -10.01 -3.91 12.72
C ALA A 93 -11.32 -3.44 12.07
N GLU A 94 -12.19 -2.76 12.82
CA GLU A 94 -13.47 -2.25 12.29
C GLU A 94 -13.29 -1.18 11.21
N VAL A 95 -12.36 -0.24 11.40
CA VAL A 95 -12.01 0.77 10.37
C VAL A 95 -11.47 0.11 9.11
N LEU A 96 -10.63 -0.92 9.24
CA LEU A 96 -10.11 -1.66 8.10
C LEU A 96 -11.24 -2.30 7.28
N LYS A 97 -12.27 -2.86 7.93
CA LYS A 97 -13.42 -3.44 7.21
C LYS A 97 -14.11 -2.39 6.34
N LEU A 98 -14.37 -1.21 6.89
CA LEU A 98 -15.04 -0.11 6.18
C LEU A 98 -14.22 0.42 4.99
N ALA A 99 -12.93 0.67 5.20
CA ALA A 99 -12.06 1.21 4.15
C ALA A 99 -11.80 0.20 3.03
N TRP A 100 -11.68 -1.09 3.36
CA TRP A 100 -11.53 -2.15 2.35
C TRP A 100 -12.78 -2.34 1.53
N ARG A 101 -13.96 -2.21 2.14
CA ARG A 101 -15.21 -2.22 1.41
C ARG A 101 -15.25 -1.08 0.38
N ASP A 102 -14.94 0.15 0.78
CA ASP A 102 -14.92 1.29 -0.15
C ASP A 102 -13.84 1.10 -1.23
N ARG A 103 -12.67 0.57 -0.88
CA ARG A 103 -11.61 0.19 -1.82
C ARG A 103 -12.11 -0.76 -2.89
N LEU A 104 -12.78 -1.83 -2.49
CA LEU A 104 -13.24 -2.89 -3.39
C LEU A 104 -14.44 -2.44 -4.24
N LEU A 105 -15.29 -1.56 -3.73
CA LEU A 105 -16.49 -1.08 -4.44
C LEU A 105 -16.21 0.07 -5.41
N TYR A 106 -15.33 1.01 -5.06
CA TYR A 106 -15.24 2.28 -5.77
C TYR A 106 -13.96 2.49 -6.56
N LEU A 107 -12.84 1.83 -6.20
CA LEU A 107 -11.54 2.23 -6.72
C LEU A 107 -11.23 1.56 -8.07
N GLY A 108 -10.69 2.37 -8.97
CA GLY A 108 -10.18 1.98 -10.28
C GLY A 108 -9.29 3.09 -10.84
N ASP A 109 -8.93 2.99 -12.11
CA ASP A 109 -8.25 4.09 -12.82
C ASP A 109 -9.21 5.29 -12.97
N PRO A 110 -8.88 6.49 -12.45
CA PRO A 110 -9.74 7.68 -12.56
C PRO A 110 -10.01 8.13 -13.99
N GLY A 111 -9.19 7.72 -14.97
CA GLY A 111 -9.46 7.98 -16.38
C GLY A 111 -10.58 7.12 -16.98
N PHE A 112 -11.04 6.09 -16.24
CA PHE A 112 -11.98 5.08 -16.72
C PHE A 112 -13.11 4.76 -15.74
N ALA A 113 -12.99 5.18 -14.47
CA ALA A 113 -13.97 4.93 -13.43
C ALA A 113 -14.22 6.21 -12.62
N ARG A 114 -15.48 6.45 -12.23
CA ARG A 114 -15.85 7.55 -11.35
C ARG A 114 -15.51 7.20 -9.90
N VAL A 115 -14.28 7.50 -9.49
CA VAL A 115 -13.84 7.29 -8.10
C VAL A 115 -14.16 8.54 -7.26
N PRO A 116 -14.92 8.44 -6.16
CA PRO A 116 -15.29 9.59 -5.34
C PRO A 116 -14.16 10.00 -4.39
N VAL A 117 -13.00 10.38 -4.94
CA VAL A 117 -11.76 10.64 -4.18
C VAL A 117 -11.96 11.67 -3.08
N GLU A 118 -12.57 12.81 -3.39
CA GLU A 118 -12.82 13.89 -2.43
C GLU A 118 -13.65 13.40 -1.25
N ARG A 119 -14.76 12.71 -1.52
CA ARG A 119 -15.62 12.11 -0.50
C ARG A 119 -14.87 11.11 0.37
N LEU A 120 -14.06 10.22 -0.21
CA LEU A 120 -13.32 9.21 0.54
C LEU A 120 -12.21 9.81 1.43
N LEU A 121 -11.74 11.02 1.13
CA LEU A 121 -10.76 11.75 1.94
C LEU A 121 -11.38 12.81 2.85
N ALA A 122 -12.69 13.05 2.77
CA ALA A 122 -13.37 14.07 3.56
C ALA A 122 -13.55 13.64 5.03
N LYS A 123 -13.36 14.60 5.95
CA LYS A 123 -13.47 14.36 7.41
C LYS A 123 -14.89 14.01 7.85
N ASP A 124 -15.89 14.64 7.26
CA ASP A 124 -17.31 14.38 7.51
C ASP A 124 -17.72 12.97 7.07
N TYR A 125 -17.21 12.50 5.92
CA TYR A 125 -17.42 11.12 5.49
C TYR A 125 -16.81 10.13 6.49
N ALA A 126 -15.56 10.35 6.90
CA ALA A 126 -14.92 9.52 7.93
C ALA A 126 -15.71 9.49 9.23
N ALA A 127 -16.16 10.65 9.72
CA ALA A 127 -16.98 10.78 10.92
C ALA A 127 -18.30 9.99 10.80
N GLY A 128 -19.02 10.10 9.67
CA GLY A 128 -20.26 9.36 9.45
C GLY A 128 -20.05 7.84 9.41
N ARG A 129 -18.94 7.38 8.82
CA ARG A 129 -18.57 5.95 8.80
C ARG A 129 -18.25 5.43 10.21
N VAL A 130 -17.51 6.20 11.00
CA VAL A 130 -17.20 5.85 12.40
C VAL A 130 -18.44 5.90 13.29
N GLU A 131 -19.33 6.86 13.08
CA GLU A 131 -20.59 6.96 13.82
C GLU A 131 -21.48 5.74 13.56
N THR A 132 -21.48 5.22 12.32
CA THR A 132 -22.17 3.96 11.99
C THR A 132 -21.64 2.79 12.83
N LEU A 133 -20.32 2.70 13.06
CA LEU A 133 -19.75 1.66 13.92
C LEU A 133 -20.21 1.79 15.38
N ARG A 134 -20.32 3.02 15.88
CA ARG A 134 -20.76 3.30 17.26
C ARG A 134 -22.23 2.93 17.47
N GLN A 135 -23.09 3.28 16.50
CA GLN A 135 -24.51 2.99 16.58
C GLN A 135 -24.83 1.52 16.34
N PHE A 136 -24.09 0.87 15.43
CA PHE A 136 -24.37 -0.49 14.99
C PHE A 136 -23.13 -1.40 15.04
N PRO A 137 -22.53 -1.62 16.23
CA PRO A 137 -21.27 -2.37 16.37
C PRO A 137 -21.36 -3.83 15.93
N ARG A 138 -22.58 -4.39 15.79
CA ARG A 138 -22.82 -5.75 15.30
C ARG A 138 -23.09 -5.84 13.79
N HIS A 139 -23.24 -4.71 13.10
CA HIS A 139 -23.61 -4.64 11.67
C HIS A 139 -22.47 -4.11 10.81
N VAL A 140 -21.23 -4.44 11.16
CA VAL A 140 -20.07 -4.03 10.36
C VAL A 140 -19.96 -4.89 9.10
N ASP A 141 -19.45 -4.28 8.03
CA ASP A 141 -19.41 -4.86 6.69
C ASP A 141 -18.69 -6.22 6.65
N ARG A 142 -19.26 -7.17 5.90
CA ARG A 142 -18.77 -8.54 5.71
C ARG A 142 -18.72 -8.92 4.23
N MET A 143 -18.62 -7.94 3.35
CA MET A 143 -18.50 -8.15 1.91
C MET A 143 -17.33 -9.08 1.62
N GLU A 144 -17.61 -10.18 0.92
CA GLU A 144 -16.56 -11.12 0.54
C GLU A 144 -15.57 -10.46 -0.41
N PRO A 145 -14.28 -10.33 -0.02
CA PRO A 145 -13.27 -9.88 -0.96
C PRO A 145 -13.12 -10.90 -2.11
N PRO A 146 -12.85 -10.43 -3.34
CA PRO A 146 -12.60 -11.32 -4.45
C PRO A 146 -11.37 -12.18 -4.16
N LEU A 147 -11.46 -13.46 -4.57
CA LEU A 147 -10.42 -14.47 -4.42
C LEU A 147 -9.06 -13.92 -4.86
N GLN A 148 -8.03 -14.22 -4.08
CA GLN A 148 -6.66 -13.89 -4.42
C GLN A 148 -5.90 -15.16 -4.75
N ASN A 149 -5.30 -15.21 -5.93
CA ASN A 149 -4.25 -16.18 -6.17
C ASN A 149 -3.06 -15.86 -5.24
N ALA A 150 -2.60 -16.87 -4.51
CA ALA A 150 -1.45 -16.79 -3.63
C ALA A 150 -0.16 -16.68 -4.47
N ALA A 151 0.09 -15.50 -5.05
CA ALA A 151 1.34 -15.21 -5.73
C ALA A 151 2.40 -14.78 -4.70
N PRO A 152 3.62 -15.35 -4.75
CA PRO A 152 4.73 -14.89 -3.93
C PRO A 152 5.05 -13.40 -4.16
N GLN A 153 5.54 -12.67 -3.15
CA GLN A 153 5.58 -11.20 -3.18
C GLN A 153 6.90 -10.60 -3.74
N GLY A 154 6.88 -10.15 -4.99
CA GLY A 154 7.97 -9.44 -5.69
C GLY A 154 7.91 -7.91 -5.60
N THR A 155 7.49 -7.36 -4.46
CA THR A 155 7.48 -5.90 -4.21
C THR A 155 8.68 -5.51 -3.38
N LEU A 156 9.43 -4.47 -3.73
CA LEU A 156 10.49 -3.87 -2.92
C LEU A 156 10.05 -2.48 -2.44
N HIS A 157 10.47 -2.09 -1.24
CA HIS A 157 10.33 -0.72 -0.76
C HIS A 157 11.69 -0.18 -0.33
N VAL A 158 11.96 1.08 -0.65
CA VAL A 158 13.15 1.83 -0.24
C VAL A 158 12.71 3.22 0.21
N SER A 159 13.24 3.66 1.36
CA SER A 159 13.10 5.03 1.84
C SER A 159 14.49 5.61 2.07
N THR A 160 14.73 6.85 1.65
CA THR A 160 16.03 7.52 1.83
C THR A 160 15.84 8.95 2.32
N ALA A 161 16.83 9.44 3.06
CA ALA A 161 16.91 10.80 3.54
C ALA A 161 18.36 11.29 3.47
N ASP A 162 18.58 12.58 3.24
CA ASP A 162 19.91 13.19 3.30
C ASP A 162 19.95 14.47 4.16
N ALA A 163 21.17 14.94 4.43
CA ALA A 163 21.41 16.12 5.27
C ALA A 163 20.95 17.45 4.62
N ALA A 164 20.65 17.46 3.32
CA ALA A 164 20.06 18.60 2.62
C ALA A 164 18.54 18.68 2.83
N GLY A 165 17.94 17.66 3.45
CA GLY A 165 16.50 17.59 3.69
C GLY A 165 15.73 16.90 2.57
N ASN A 166 16.42 16.26 1.61
CA ASN A 166 15.73 15.42 0.64
C ASN A 166 15.20 14.17 1.33
N LEU A 167 13.96 13.79 1.01
CA LEU A 167 13.27 12.65 1.59
C LEU A 167 12.50 11.93 0.50
N VAL A 168 12.74 10.63 0.33
CA VAL A 168 12.19 9.84 -0.77
C VAL A 168 11.58 8.55 -0.22
N SER A 169 10.38 8.22 -0.68
CA SER A 169 9.69 6.95 -0.40
C SER A 169 9.30 6.30 -1.73
N VAL A 170 9.87 5.13 -2.04
CA VAL A 170 9.71 4.46 -3.34
C VAL A 170 9.33 3.01 -3.13
N THR A 171 8.21 2.60 -3.75
CA THR A 171 7.78 1.21 -3.80
C THR A 171 7.78 0.72 -5.24
N ILE A 172 8.57 -0.31 -5.54
CA ILE A 172 8.69 -0.91 -6.86
C ILE A 172 8.12 -2.31 -6.80
N SER A 173 7.31 -2.71 -7.78
CA SER A 173 6.63 -4.00 -7.72
C SER A 173 6.59 -4.69 -9.08
N HIS A 174 7.17 -5.89 -9.14
CA HIS A 174 6.89 -6.87 -10.20
C HIS A 174 5.56 -7.61 -9.95
N GLY A 175 4.96 -7.45 -8.78
CA GLY A 175 3.85 -8.25 -8.28
C GLY A 175 4.37 -9.56 -7.71
N GLY A 176 4.52 -10.56 -8.57
CA GLY A 176 5.06 -11.89 -8.28
C GLY A 176 6.58 -11.79 -8.14
N PHE A 177 7.26 -12.72 -7.46
CA PHE A 177 8.74 -12.72 -7.37
C PHE A 177 9.40 -12.43 -8.72
N PHE A 178 9.19 -13.31 -9.70
CA PHE A 178 9.65 -13.15 -11.08
C PHE A 178 8.55 -12.57 -11.98
N GLY A 179 7.61 -11.79 -11.43
CA GLY A 179 6.52 -11.18 -12.19
C GLY A 179 5.66 -12.21 -12.92
N SER A 180 5.66 -12.15 -14.25
CA SER A 180 4.97 -13.11 -15.13
C SER A 180 5.81 -14.34 -15.49
N CYS A 181 7.03 -14.45 -14.95
CA CYS A 181 8.04 -15.45 -15.29
C CYS A 181 8.50 -15.42 -16.76
N LEU A 182 8.16 -14.37 -17.50
CA LEU A 182 8.60 -14.17 -18.89
C LEU A 182 9.81 -13.25 -18.91
N THR A 183 10.93 -13.73 -19.45
CA THR A 183 12.16 -12.94 -19.59
C THR A 183 12.45 -12.72 -21.06
N VAL A 184 12.54 -11.46 -21.48
CA VAL A 184 12.82 -11.09 -22.87
C VAL A 184 14.20 -11.63 -23.26
N PRO A 185 14.29 -12.54 -24.25
CA PRO A 185 15.52 -13.27 -24.57
C PRO A 185 16.71 -12.35 -24.79
N GLY A 186 17.85 -12.66 -24.17
CA GLY A 186 19.10 -11.91 -24.32
C GLY A 186 19.08 -10.47 -23.78
N THR A 187 18.15 -10.14 -22.87
CA THR A 187 18.11 -8.81 -22.21
C THR A 187 18.19 -8.89 -20.68
N GLY A 188 17.86 -10.04 -20.09
CA GLY A 188 17.69 -10.16 -18.63
C GLY A 188 16.46 -9.42 -18.07
N ILE A 189 15.59 -8.85 -18.92
CA ILE A 189 14.39 -8.13 -18.49
C ILE A 189 13.26 -9.13 -18.28
N THR A 190 12.92 -9.39 -17.03
CA THR A 190 11.72 -10.14 -16.64
C THR A 190 10.49 -9.22 -16.62
N LEU A 191 9.37 -9.66 -17.17
CA LEU A 191 8.15 -8.87 -17.25
C LEU A 191 7.30 -8.99 -15.97
N GLY A 192 6.60 -7.91 -15.61
CA GLY A 192 5.70 -7.89 -14.45
C GLY A 192 4.36 -8.58 -14.73
N HIS A 193 3.68 -9.08 -13.70
CA HIS A 193 2.35 -9.70 -13.86
C HIS A 193 1.18 -8.71 -13.78
N GLY A 194 1.45 -7.39 -13.79
CA GLY A 194 0.52 -6.37 -13.29
C GLY A 194 -0.91 -6.41 -13.83
N MET A 195 -1.11 -6.94 -15.04
CA MET A 195 -2.42 -7.13 -15.67
C MET A 195 -3.37 -8.05 -14.89
N CYS A 196 -2.86 -9.02 -14.12
CA CYS A 196 -3.70 -9.94 -13.34
C CYS A 196 -4.41 -9.26 -12.15
N ARG A 197 -4.16 -7.97 -11.91
CA ARG A 197 -4.79 -7.18 -10.85
C ARG A 197 -6.09 -6.52 -11.30
N PHE A 198 -6.43 -6.58 -12.59
CA PHE A 198 -7.75 -6.22 -13.05
C PHE A 198 -8.79 -7.24 -12.58
N ASP A 199 -10.01 -6.76 -12.39
CA ASP A 199 -11.17 -7.63 -12.31
C ASP A 199 -11.49 -8.15 -13.73
N PRO A 200 -11.62 -9.48 -13.93
CA PRO A 200 -11.98 -10.02 -15.24
C PRO A 200 -13.44 -9.76 -15.62
N HIS A 201 -14.32 -9.44 -14.66
CA HIS A 201 -15.72 -9.15 -14.94
C HIS A 201 -15.89 -7.74 -15.50
N PRO A 202 -16.64 -7.53 -16.58
CA PRO A 202 -16.86 -6.22 -17.17
C PRO A 202 -17.77 -5.33 -16.32
N GLY A 203 -17.67 -4.01 -16.51
CA GLY A 203 -18.57 -3.01 -15.89
C GLY A 203 -18.20 -2.56 -14.48
N LEU A 204 -17.18 -3.13 -13.87
CA LEU A 204 -16.67 -2.75 -12.55
C LEU A 204 -15.59 -1.67 -12.63
N PRO A 205 -15.38 -0.87 -11.57
CA PRO A 205 -14.38 0.20 -11.56
C PRO A 205 -12.97 -0.27 -11.93
N ASN A 206 -12.58 -1.47 -11.53
CA ASN A 206 -11.28 -2.07 -11.85
C ASN A 206 -11.37 -3.20 -12.89
N SER A 207 -12.39 -3.23 -13.76
CA SER A 207 -12.43 -4.16 -14.90
C SER A 207 -11.28 -3.92 -15.87
N VAL A 208 -10.87 -4.96 -16.61
CA VAL A 208 -9.92 -4.87 -17.73
C VAL A 208 -10.37 -3.79 -18.73
N GLY A 209 -9.43 -2.97 -19.21
CA GLY A 209 -9.68 -1.97 -20.25
C GLY A 209 -8.40 -1.56 -20.97
N ALA A 210 -8.51 -1.23 -22.26
CA ALA A 210 -7.38 -0.76 -23.06
C ALA A 210 -6.83 0.55 -22.48
N ARG A 211 -5.49 0.65 -22.36
CA ARG A 211 -4.76 1.81 -21.78
C ARG A 211 -5.12 2.14 -20.32
N LYS A 212 -6.04 1.40 -19.70
CA LYS A 212 -6.39 1.50 -18.29
C LYS A 212 -5.23 0.98 -17.44
N ARG A 213 -5.03 1.58 -16.28
CA ARG A 213 -4.03 1.14 -15.31
C ARG A 213 -4.69 0.28 -14.24
N PRO A 214 -4.17 -0.92 -13.94
CA PRO A 214 -4.75 -1.78 -12.93
C PRO A 214 -4.59 -1.19 -11.53
N LEU A 215 -5.58 -1.39 -10.68
CA LEU A 215 -5.48 -1.08 -9.26
C LEU A 215 -4.30 -1.82 -8.64
N ASN A 216 -3.49 -1.09 -7.87
CA ASN A 216 -2.35 -1.65 -7.17
C ASN A 216 -2.38 -1.27 -5.68
N ASN A 217 -1.61 -2.00 -4.89
CA ASN A 217 -1.63 -1.87 -3.43
C ASN A 217 -0.46 -1.06 -2.88
N VAL A 218 0.45 -0.55 -3.72
CA VAL A 218 1.62 0.17 -3.21
C VAL A 218 1.17 1.49 -2.57
N ALA A 219 1.70 1.80 -1.40
CA ALA A 219 1.38 3.02 -0.66
C ALA A 219 2.65 3.61 -0.05
N PRO A 220 3.59 4.12 -0.87
CA PRO A 220 4.67 4.95 -0.33
C PRO A 220 4.06 6.20 0.32
N LEU A 221 4.50 6.51 1.54
CA LEU A 221 4.02 7.64 2.31
C LEU A 221 5.17 8.60 2.66
N LEU A 222 4.84 9.88 2.72
CA LEU A 222 5.63 10.91 3.39
C LEU A 222 4.78 11.50 4.52
N VAL A 223 5.29 11.52 5.74
CA VAL A 223 4.64 12.08 6.93
C VAL A 223 5.44 13.30 7.37
N ARG A 224 4.83 14.48 7.37
CA ARG A 224 5.43 15.72 7.88
C ARG A 224 4.90 16.03 9.27
N LEU A 225 5.79 16.07 10.25
CA LEU A 225 5.53 16.46 11.64
C LEU A 225 6.24 17.79 11.95
N PRO A 226 5.91 18.47 13.06
CA PRO A 226 6.59 19.71 13.45
C PRO A 226 8.13 19.56 13.52
N GLU A 227 8.62 18.50 14.16
CA GLU A 227 10.05 18.32 14.47
C GLU A 227 10.82 17.40 13.49
N ARG A 228 10.10 16.66 12.63
CA ARG A 228 10.71 15.69 11.70
C ARG A 228 9.83 15.40 10.49
N ASP A 229 10.44 14.95 9.42
CA ASP A 229 9.73 14.38 8.26
C ASP A 229 10.14 12.92 8.07
N VAL A 230 9.19 12.06 7.70
CA VAL A 230 9.37 10.60 7.67
C VAL A 230 8.89 10.01 6.35
N ALA A 231 9.76 9.30 5.64
CA ALA A 231 9.42 8.44 4.52
C ALA A 231 9.12 7.04 5.05
N LEU A 232 8.00 6.45 4.63
CA LEU A 232 7.58 5.12 5.04
C LEU A 232 7.08 4.33 3.82
N GLY A 233 7.25 3.02 3.91
CA GLY A 233 6.52 2.08 3.08
C GLY A 233 6.99 0.65 3.31
N LEU A 234 6.39 -0.26 2.57
CA LEU A 234 6.58 -1.69 2.82
C LEU A 234 6.21 -2.54 1.61
N ARG A 235 6.51 -3.84 1.73
CA ARG A 235 6.16 -4.90 0.78
C ARG A 235 5.23 -5.92 1.44
N GLY A 236 4.03 -6.12 0.88
CA GLY A 236 2.97 -6.87 1.57
C GLY A 236 1.75 -7.28 0.74
N GLY A 237 1.73 -7.04 -0.59
CA GLY A 237 0.51 -7.21 -1.39
C GLY A 237 -0.63 -6.32 -0.88
N ARG A 238 -1.84 -6.87 -0.71
CA ARG A 238 -2.99 -6.12 -0.16
C ARG A 238 -2.71 -5.56 1.25
N ARG A 239 -1.91 -6.26 2.06
CA ARG A 239 -1.55 -5.83 3.43
C ARG A 239 -0.81 -4.51 3.49
N ILE A 240 -0.18 -4.07 2.38
CA ILE A 240 0.46 -2.75 2.29
C ILE A 240 -0.52 -1.64 2.70
N VAL A 241 -1.78 -1.69 2.26
CA VAL A 241 -2.76 -0.64 2.55
C VAL A 241 -3.03 -0.50 4.04
N SER A 242 -3.34 -1.62 4.71
CA SER A 242 -3.65 -1.66 6.14
C SER A 242 -2.44 -1.32 7.01
N VAL A 243 -1.27 -1.87 6.66
CA VAL A 243 -0.07 -1.71 7.47
C VAL A 243 0.57 -0.33 7.26
N SER A 244 0.47 0.28 6.08
CA SER A 244 0.94 1.67 5.87
C SER A 244 0.24 2.65 6.81
N ALA A 245 -1.07 2.46 7.04
CA ALA A 245 -1.82 3.28 8.00
C ALA A 245 -1.31 3.07 9.43
N GLN A 246 -1.04 1.82 9.83
CA GLN A 246 -0.45 1.50 11.14
C GLN A 246 0.94 2.12 11.34
N LEU A 247 1.79 2.10 10.30
CA LEU A 247 3.11 2.73 10.38
C LEU A 247 3.00 4.24 10.60
N ALA A 248 2.13 4.90 9.82
CA ALA A 248 1.92 6.34 9.95
C ALA A 248 1.29 6.70 11.31
N ALA A 249 0.29 5.94 11.75
CA ALA A 249 -0.36 6.14 13.05
C ALA A 249 0.65 6.02 14.20
N ARG A 250 1.53 5.02 14.22
CA ARG A 250 2.56 4.89 15.28
C ARG A 250 3.58 6.04 15.27
N VAL A 251 3.96 6.51 14.09
CA VAL A 251 4.90 7.63 13.96
C VAL A 251 4.29 8.93 14.50
N VAL A 252 2.97 9.13 14.32
CA VAL A 252 2.24 10.33 14.73
C VAL A 252 1.75 10.23 16.17
N ASP A 253 1.09 9.14 16.55
CA ASP A 253 0.37 8.96 17.81
C ASP A 253 1.32 8.58 18.95
N ASP A 254 2.28 7.69 18.69
CA ASP A 254 3.22 7.17 19.70
C ASP A 254 4.60 7.83 19.63
N GLY A 255 4.83 8.70 18.63
CA GLY A 255 6.15 9.31 18.39
C GLY A 255 7.22 8.30 17.98
N ALA A 256 6.84 7.10 17.53
CA ALA A 256 7.78 6.03 17.20
C ALA A 256 8.79 6.45 16.11
N SER A 257 10.03 5.94 16.16
CA SER A 257 10.93 6.02 15.01
C SER A 257 10.40 5.14 13.86
N ALA A 258 10.82 5.41 12.63
CA ALA A 258 10.47 4.60 11.48
C ALA A 258 10.89 3.13 11.66
N ALA A 259 12.03 2.90 12.33
CA ALA A 259 12.51 1.57 12.70
C ALA A 259 11.59 0.88 13.72
N ALA A 260 11.20 1.58 14.79
CA ALA A 260 10.30 1.05 15.80
C ALA A 260 8.90 0.76 15.23
N ALA A 261 8.35 1.69 14.44
CA ALA A 261 7.08 1.49 13.74
C ALA A 261 7.15 0.28 12.80
N SER A 262 8.27 0.09 12.09
CA SER A 262 8.49 -1.07 11.22
C SER A 262 8.49 -2.38 12.01
N ALA A 263 9.13 -2.45 13.17
CA ALA A 263 9.24 -3.66 13.98
C ALA A 263 7.96 -4.03 14.76
N ALA A 264 7.00 -3.12 14.88
CA ALA A 264 5.81 -3.31 15.71
C ALA A 264 4.85 -4.38 15.15
N PRO A 265 4.04 -5.04 16.02
CA PRO A 265 2.99 -5.98 15.62
C PRO A 265 1.98 -5.37 14.66
N ARG A 266 1.23 -6.20 13.91
CA ARG A 266 0.37 -5.76 12.81
C ARG A 266 -0.96 -6.52 12.77
N ILE A 267 -1.99 -5.89 12.21
CA ILE A 267 -3.29 -6.50 11.89
C ILE A 267 -3.72 -6.18 10.46
N HIS A 268 -4.52 -7.05 9.84
CA HIS A 268 -5.09 -6.85 8.52
C HIS A 268 -6.46 -7.52 8.38
N VAL A 269 -7.43 -6.80 7.82
CA VAL A 269 -8.78 -7.30 7.49
C VAL A 269 -9.18 -6.70 6.14
N GLN A 270 -9.77 -7.47 5.22
CA GLN A 270 -10.15 -7.04 3.86
C GLN A 270 -11.67 -7.00 3.69
N ALA A 271 -12.35 -6.15 4.46
CA ALA A 271 -13.82 -6.15 4.61
C ALA A 271 -14.34 -7.33 5.43
N LYS A 272 -14.25 -8.56 4.94
CA LYS A 272 -14.68 -9.74 5.70
C LYS A 272 -13.57 -10.35 6.56
N GLU A 273 -13.98 -10.97 7.66
CA GLU A 273 -13.18 -11.86 8.50
C GLU A 273 -13.30 -13.33 8.03
N PRO A 274 -12.32 -14.22 8.31
CA PRO A 274 -11.21 -14.03 9.24
C PRO A 274 -10.14 -13.05 8.74
N GLY A 275 -9.72 -12.16 9.63
CA GLY A 275 -8.55 -11.31 9.43
C GLY A 275 -7.24 -12.00 9.81
N GLU A 276 -6.15 -11.26 9.77
CA GLU A 276 -4.83 -11.72 10.17
C GLU A 276 -4.22 -10.80 11.21
N VAL A 277 -3.53 -11.38 12.19
CA VAL A 277 -2.83 -10.65 13.25
C VAL A 277 -1.45 -11.26 13.47
N ALA A 278 -0.46 -10.43 13.78
CA ALA A 278 0.90 -10.91 14.00
C ALA A 278 0.98 -11.77 15.27
N ASP A 279 1.73 -12.86 15.22
CA ASP A 279 2.02 -13.73 16.36
C ASP A 279 2.81 -12.98 17.46
N SER A 280 3.51 -11.92 17.10
CA SER A 280 4.20 -11.03 18.04
C SER A 280 3.28 -10.12 18.85
N LEU A 281 1.97 -10.01 18.51
CA LEU A 281 1.01 -9.31 19.35
C LEU A 281 0.83 -10.05 20.68
N ALA A 282 0.64 -9.34 21.79
CA ALA A 282 0.43 -9.96 23.09
C ALA A 282 -0.78 -10.93 23.05
N ARG A 283 -0.61 -12.11 23.64
CA ARG A 283 -1.65 -13.15 23.67
C ARG A 283 -2.94 -12.65 24.33
N SER A 284 -2.84 -11.91 25.43
CA SER A 284 -3.99 -11.31 26.12
C SER A 284 -4.81 -10.42 25.19
N ILE A 285 -4.15 -9.57 24.40
CA ILE A 285 -4.82 -8.71 23.41
C ILE A 285 -5.56 -9.55 22.36
N ARG A 286 -4.95 -10.64 21.86
CA ARG A 286 -5.62 -11.52 20.89
C ARG A 286 -6.84 -12.21 21.49
N GLU A 287 -6.78 -12.63 22.76
CA GLU A 287 -7.89 -13.24 23.48
C GLU A 287 -9.02 -12.23 23.73
N GLU A 288 -8.69 -10.98 24.09
CA GLU A 288 -9.67 -9.90 24.23
C GLU A 288 -10.36 -9.58 22.89
N LEU A 289 -9.63 -9.54 21.78
CA LEU A 289 -10.21 -9.35 20.45
C LEU A 289 -11.17 -10.48 20.07
N ALA A 290 -10.80 -11.73 20.37
CA ALA A 290 -11.68 -12.87 20.17
C ALA A 290 -12.95 -12.77 21.04
N ALA A 291 -12.82 -12.33 22.31
CA ALA A 291 -13.96 -12.09 23.19
C ALA A 291 -14.88 -10.95 22.70
N MET A 292 -14.34 -9.98 21.97
CA MET A 292 -15.12 -8.95 21.26
C MET A 292 -15.77 -9.45 19.96
N GLY A 293 -15.53 -10.70 19.56
CA GLY A 293 -16.15 -11.35 18.41
C GLY A 293 -15.34 -11.28 17.11
N HIS A 294 -14.07 -10.87 17.16
CA HIS A 294 -13.21 -10.89 15.98
C HIS A 294 -12.71 -12.30 15.67
N GLU A 295 -12.86 -12.71 14.41
CA GLU A 295 -12.20 -13.89 13.88
C GLU A 295 -10.86 -13.47 13.25
N LEU A 296 -9.75 -13.70 13.96
CA LEU A 296 -8.40 -13.36 13.50
C LEU A 296 -7.50 -14.58 13.53
N ARG A 297 -6.81 -14.82 12.42
CA ARG A 297 -5.77 -15.84 12.32
C ARG A 297 -4.42 -15.24 12.72
N ALA A 298 -3.79 -15.82 13.73
CA ALA A 298 -2.44 -15.48 14.11
C ALA A 298 -1.46 -16.00 13.04
N VAL A 299 -0.54 -15.15 12.57
CA VAL A 299 0.47 -15.49 11.56
C VAL A 299 1.85 -14.98 11.98
N PRO A 300 2.95 -15.69 11.62
CA PRO A 300 4.30 -15.30 12.04
C PRO A 300 4.65 -13.87 11.65
N ASP A 301 4.33 -13.49 10.41
CA ASP A 301 4.51 -12.14 9.87
C ASP A 301 3.39 -11.81 8.87
N LEU A 302 2.85 -10.59 8.96
CA LEU A 302 1.88 -10.11 7.96
C LEU A 302 2.55 -9.68 6.66
N VAL A 303 3.73 -9.07 6.74
CA VAL A 303 4.40 -8.47 5.57
C VAL A 303 5.88 -8.81 5.59
N VAL A 304 6.49 -8.86 4.40
CA VAL A 304 7.88 -9.33 4.24
C VAL A 304 8.88 -8.34 4.85
N GLY A 305 8.55 -7.05 4.81
CA GLY A 305 9.37 -6.01 5.42
C GLY A 305 8.82 -4.60 5.19
N ALA A 306 9.10 -3.72 6.14
CA ALA A 306 8.85 -2.28 6.09
C ALA A 306 10.18 -1.54 6.24
N HIS A 307 10.27 -0.36 5.65
CA HIS A 307 11.46 0.48 5.74
C HIS A 307 11.04 1.94 5.80
N GLY A 308 11.82 2.74 6.52
CA GLY A 308 11.63 4.17 6.55
C GLY A 308 12.91 4.95 6.80
N ALA A 309 12.85 6.23 6.48
CA ALA A 309 13.91 7.20 6.68
C ALA A 309 13.32 8.48 7.25
N GLU A 310 14.09 9.19 8.06
CA GLU A 310 13.67 10.37 8.80
C GLU A 310 14.68 11.49 8.63
N VAL A 311 14.16 12.72 8.47
CA VAL A 311 14.92 13.96 8.61
C VAL A 311 14.47 14.64 9.91
N LEU A 312 15.40 14.83 10.85
CA LEU A 312 15.16 15.55 12.11
C LEU A 312 15.50 17.03 11.89
N LYS A 313 14.51 17.92 11.99
CA LYS A 313 14.61 19.31 11.48
C LYS A 313 15.58 20.17 12.29
N GLY A 314 15.54 20.08 13.63
CA GLY A 314 16.37 20.89 14.51
C GLY A 314 17.87 20.61 14.36
N GLU A 315 18.26 19.34 14.28
CA GLU A 315 19.67 18.91 14.22
C GLU A 315 20.17 18.66 12.79
N ARG A 316 19.31 18.75 11.77
CA ARG A 316 19.57 18.33 10.38
C ARG A 316 20.20 16.94 10.29
N ARG A 317 19.79 16.03 11.17
CA ARG A 317 20.25 14.65 11.20
C ARG A 317 19.28 13.76 10.46
N VAL A 318 19.83 12.73 9.83
CA VAL A 318 19.06 11.67 9.22
C VAL A 318 19.20 10.38 10.01
N ARG A 319 18.13 9.60 10.05
CA ARG A 319 18.17 8.21 10.50
C ARG A 319 17.27 7.36 9.63
N GLY A 320 17.57 6.09 9.53
CA GLY A 320 16.75 5.14 8.77
C GLY A 320 16.71 3.80 9.50
N GLY A 321 15.75 2.98 9.10
CA GLY A 321 15.63 1.63 9.61
C GLY A 321 14.37 0.96 9.09
N GLY A 322 14.33 -0.34 9.25
CA GLY A 322 13.23 -1.16 8.80
C GLY A 322 13.24 -2.51 9.47
N ASN A 323 12.28 -3.33 9.09
CA ASN A 323 12.33 -4.76 9.32
C ASN A 323 12.33 -5.50 7.99
N GLY A 324 13.07 -6.57 7.94
CA GLY A 324 13.18 -7.44 6.79
C GLY A 324 13.93 -8.66 7.25
N VAL A 325 13.36 -9.83 6.98
CA VAL A 325 13.90 -11.13 7.35
C VAL A 325 15.21 -11.34 6.60
N ALA A 326 16.34 -10.96 7.21
CA ALA A 326 17.60 -11.66 7.04
C ALA A 326 17.60 -12.88 7.97
N ARG A 327 16.59 -13.76 7.86
CA ARG A 327 16.82 -15.17 8.19
C ARG A 327 17.41 -15.76 6.93
N THR A 328 18.73 -15.67 6.83
CA THR A 328 19.46 -16.68 6.08
C THR A 328 18.92 -18.02 6.56
N ALA A 329 18.35 -18.81 5.64
CA ALA A 329 18.13 -20.21 5.91
C ALA A 329 19.49 -20.79 6.32
N SER A 330 19.63 -21.10 7.61
CA SER A 330 20.68 -21.96 8.13
C SER A 330 20.36 -23.39 7.75
#